data_AF-A0AAN4YDL4-F1
#
_entry.id   AF-A0AAN4YDL4-F1
#
_cell.length_a   1.000
_cell.length_b   1.000
_cell.length_c   1.000
_cell.angle_alpha   90.00
_cell.angle_beta   90.00
_cell.angle_gamma   90.00
#
_symmetry.space_group_name_H-M   'P 1'
#
loop_
_entity.id
_entity.type
_entity.pdbx_description
1 polymer ?
#
loop_
_entity_poly.entity_id
_entity_poly.type
_entity_poly.pdbx_seq_one_letter_code
_entity_poly.pdbx_strand_id
1 'polypeptide(L)'
;MSTTPLQWHTSFAGSSPVWPSEPTIPTIASIALAALSAQHTQVGDLPSITVNFFAQGSFNKNYEIVVSNQKDKFLFRVTLPVDPFFKTESEVATLAFLRQKASIPVPEVVAWSSTSDNALSYEWILLKKVEGESPNL
;
A
#
# COMPACT_ATOMS: atom_id res chain seq x y z
N MET A 1 5.29 13.25 -19.60
CA MET A 1 5.98 13.71 -18.37
C MET A 1 7.10 12.72 -18.09
N SER A 2 8.31 13.18 -17.75
CA SER A 2 9.51 12.33 -17.64
C SER A 2 9.44 11.50 -16.37
N THR A 3 9.25 10.18 -16.47
CA THR A 3 9.42 9.26 -15.34
C THR A 3 10.89 9.23 -14.95
N THR A 4 11.22 9.66 -13.74
CA THR A 4 12.59 9.53 -13.22
C THR A 4 12.94 8.04 -13.22
N PRO A 5 14.02 7.61 -13.89
CA PRO A 5 14.39 6.20 -13.94
C PRO A 5 14.73 5.68 -12.54
N LEU A 6 14.38 4.42 -12.27
CA LEU A 6 14.71 3.75 -11.01
C LEU A 6 16.23 3.78 -10.81
N GLN A 7 16.68 4.32 -9.69
CA GLN A 7 18.09 4.41 -9.33
C GLN A 7 18.47 3.27 -8.39
N TRP A 8 19.73 2.86 -8.44
CA TRP A 8 20.27 1.77 -7.63
C TRP A 8 21.52 2.25 -6.88
N HIS A 9 21.63 1.84 -5.62
CA HIS A 9 22.82 1.99 -4.82
C HIS A 9 23.45 0.61 -4.62
N THR A 10 24.70 0.45 -5.06
CA THR A 10 25.47 -0.79 -4.94
C THR A 10 26.56 -0.61 -3.89
N SER A 11 26.59 -1.53 -2.92
CA SER A 11 27.63 -1.62 -1.89
C SER A 11 28.21 -3.04 -1.86
N PHE A 12 29.21 -3.28 -1.01
CA PHE A 12 29.78 -4.63 -0.81
C PHE A 12 28.74 -5.64 -0.30
N ALA A 13 27.65 -5.18 0.32
CA ALA A 13 26.56 -6.00 0.84
C ALA A 13 25.45 -6.27 -0.19
N GLY A 14 25.56 -5.76 -1.42
CA GLY A 14 24.59 -5.94 -2.49
C GLY A 14 24.05 -4.63 -3.08
N SER A 15 23.06 -4.76 -3.98
CA SER A 15 22.39 -3.63 -4.63
C SER A 15 20.98 -3.45 -4.08
N SER A 16 20.62 -2.21 -3.75
CA SER A 16 19.27 -1.83 -3.32
C SER A 16 18.79 -0.63 -4.13
N PRO A 17 17.49 -0.54 -4.43
CA PRO A 17 16.97 0.60 -5.15
C PRO A 17 17.01 1.85 -4.25
N VAL A 18 17.20 3.00 -4.87
CA VAL A 18 17.14 4.31 -4.21
C VAL A 18 15.71 4.83 -4.34
N TRP A 19 15.16 5.30 -3.23
CA TRP A 19 13.88 6.01 -3.22
C TRP A 19 14.11 7.45 -3.69
N PRO A 20 13.53 7.88 -4.84
CA PRO A 20 13.75 9.24 -5.35
C PRO A 20 13.22 10.34 -4.42
N SER A 21 12.20 10.00 -3.63
CA SER A 21 11.57 10.88 -2.65
C SER A 21 10.91 10.07 -1.55
N GLU A 22 10.65 10.70 -0.40
CA GLU A 22 9.89 10.08 0.67
C GLU A 22 8.38 10.19 0.39
N PRO A 23 7.60 9.10 0.46
CA PRO A 23 6.14 9.18 0.39
C PRO A 23 5.60 10.07 1.51
N THR A 24 4.80 11.07 1.14
CA THR A 24 4.29 12.06 2.08
C THR A 24 3.08 11.54 2.84
N ILE A 25 3.18 11.49 4.17
CA ILE A 25 2.09 11.05 5.06
C ILE A 25 0.76 11.78 4.79
N PRO A 26 0.72 13.13 4.59
CA PRO A 26 -0.53 13.82 4.28
C PRO A 26 -1.18 13.35 2.98
N THR A 27 -0.39 13.01 1.95
CA THR A 27 -0.90 12.51 0.67
C THR A 27 -1.44 11.09 0.83
N ILE A 28 -0.73 10.23 1.58
CA ILE A 28 -1.22 8.88 1.92
C ILE A 28 -2.55 8.97 2.67
N ALA A 29 -2.65 9.86 3.65
CA ALA A 29 -3.89 10.09 4.39
C ALA A 29 -5.03 10.53 3.46
N SER A 30 -4.78 11.51 2.58
CA SER A 30 -5.78 11.99 1.63
C SER A 30 -6.29 10.89 0.70
N ILE A 31 -5.39 10.08 0.12
CA ILE A 31 -5.75 8.96 -0.76
C ILE A 31 -6.54 7.89 0.01
N ALA A 32 -6.05 7.49 1.19
CA ALA A 32 -6.71 6.47 2.01
C ALA A 32 -8.10 6.92 2.46
N LEU A 33 -8.25 8.18 2.90
CA LEU A 33 -9.54 8.74 3.28
C LEU A 33 -10.52 8.73 2.12
N ALA A 34 -10.08 9.16 0.92
CA ALA A 34 -10.93 9.16 -0.27
C ALA A 34 -11.38 7.73 -0.64
N ALA A 35 -10.47 6.77 -0.64
CA ALA A 35 -10.77 5.37 -0.94
C ALA A 35 -11.74 4.74 0.07
N LEU A 36 -11.53 4.96 1.36
CA LEU A 36 -12.39 4.42 2.42
C LEU A 36 -13.77 5.08 2.46
N SER A 37 -13.84 6.39 2.17
CA SER A 37 -15.11 7.12 2.10
C SER A 37 -15.94 6.71 0.89
N ALA A 38 -15.31 6.38 -0.25
CA ALA A 38 -16.01 5.88 -1.43
C ALA A 38 -16.73 4.53 -1.16
N GLN A 39 -16.24 3.73 -0.21
CA GLN A 39 -16.85 2.46 0.17
C GLN A 39 -17.95 2.61 1.24
N HIS A 40 -17.94 3.69 2.03
CA HIS A 40 -18.92 3.93 3.09
C HIS A 40 -19.91 5.03 2.68
N THR A 41 -21.10 4.62 2.20
CA THR A 41 -22.17 5.52 1.73
C THR A 41 -22.93 6.24 2.85
N GLN A 42 -22.55 6.08 4.13
CA GLN A 42 -23.30 6.70 5.22
C GLN A 42 -22.87 8.15 5.44
N VAL A 43 -23.85 9.04 5.25
CA VAL A 43 -23.78 10.48 5.50
C VAL A 43 -23.67 10.70 7.01
N GLY A 44 -22.46 10.84 7.52
CA GLY A 44 -22.21 11.18 8.92
C GLY A 44 -20.73 11.11 9.24
N ASP A 45 -20.11 12.28 9.45
CA ASP A 45 -18.70 12.56 9.76
C ASP A 45 -17.63 11.79 8.96
N LEU A 46 -16.78 12.54 8.24
CA LEU A 46 -15.61 11.96 7.58
C LEU A 46 -14.80 11.14 8.59
N PRO A 47 -14.45 9.88 8.28
CA PRO A 47 -13.70 9.06 9.20
C PRO A 47 -12.35 9.73 9.49
N SER A 48 -12.08 10.03 10.76
CA SER A 48 -10.78 10.52 11.17
C SER A 48 -9.77 9.37 11.11
N ILE A 49 -8.71 9.54 10.32
CA ILE A 49 -7.69 8.50 10.12
C ILE A 49 -6.33 8.94 10.67
N THR A 50 -5.57 7.98 11.17
CA THR A 50 -4.17 8.14 11.56
C THR A 50 -3.30 7.25 10.69
N VAL A 51 -2.19 7.81 10.20
CA VAL A 51 -1.23 7.12 9.34
C VAL A 51 0.08 6.97 10.11
N ASN A 52 0.49 5.72 10.33
CA ASN A 52 1.72 5.39 11.03
C ASN A 52 2.66 4.62 10.10
N PHE A 53 3.95 4.95 10.09
CA PHE A 53 4.93 4.08 9.43
C PHE A 53 4.94 2.71 10.10
N PHE A 54 4.85 1.65 9.31
CA PHE A 54 4.78 0.28 9.81
C PHE A 54 6.07 -0.49 9.56
N ALA A 55 6.51 -0.57 8.30
CA ALA A 55 7.72 -1.30 7.93
C ALA A 55 8.21 -0.91 6.54
N GLN A 56 9.52 -1.02 6.31
CA GLN A 56 10.13 -0.83 4.99
C GLN A 56 11.00 -2.02 4.63
N GLY A 57 10.85 -2.49 3.39
CA GLY A 57 11.82 -3.33 2.71
C GLY A 57 12.53 -2.55 1.60
N SER A 58 13.32 -3.25 0.78
CA SER A 58 14.07 -2.59 -0.31
C SER A 58 13.16 -1.89 -1.32
N PHE A 59 12.03 -2.53 -1.67
CA PHE A 59 11.13 -2.06 -2.74
C PHE A 59 9.80 -1.51 -2.26
N ASN A 60 9.47 -1.70 -0.99
CA ASN A 60 8.15 -1.37 -0.45
C ASN A 60 8.27 -0.62 0.88
N LYS A 61 7.45 0.41 1.06
CA LYS A 61 7.19 1.07 2.34
C LYS A 61 5.74 0.84 2.72
N ASN A 62 5.51 0.43 3.96
CA ASN A 62 4.19 0.09 4.47
C ASN A 62 3.83 1.07 5.58
N TYR A 63 2.60 1.59 5.51
CA TYR A 63 2.03 2.49 6.48
C TYR A 63 0.75 1.86 7.02
N GLU A 64 0.61 1.75 8.34
CA GLU A 64 -0.63 1.32 8.98
C GLU A 64 -1.59 2.51 9.03
N ILE A 65 -2.80 2.31 8.51
CA ILE A 65 -3.90 3.26 8.58
C ILE A 65 -4.88 2.78 9.65
N VAL A 66 -5.14 3.62 10.64
CA VAL A 66 -6.11 3.38 11.70
C VAL A 66 -7.27 4.33 11.51
N VAL A 67 -8.47 3.79 11.37
CA VAL A 67 -9.70 4.57 11.27
C VAL A 67 -10.30 4.70 12.66
N SER A 68 -10.56 5.93 13.10
CA SER A 68 -11.18 6.20 14.39
C SER A 68 -12.54 5.52 14.47
N ASN A 69 -12.83 4.89 15.61
CA ASN A 69 -14.10 4.18 15.86
C ASN A 69 -14.34 2.94 14.97
N GLN A 70 -13.33 2.42 14.28
CA GLN A 70 -13.41 1.12 13.58
C GLN A 70 -12.38 0.15 14.16
N LYS A 71 -12.77 -1.14 14.24
CA LYS A 71 -11.85 -2.22 14.66
C LYS A 71 -10.85 -2.56 13.55
N ASP A 72 -11.27 -2.43 12.30
CA ASP A 72 -10.47 -2.79 11.15
C ASP A 72 -9.28 -1.84 10.98
N LYS A 73 -8.12 -2.42 10.73
CA LYS A 73 -6.91 -1.70 10.36
C LYS A 73 -6.62 -1.91 8.88
N PHE A 74 -5.90 -0.98 8.28
CA PHE A 74 -5.50 -1.08 6.89
C PHE A 74 -3.99 -0.91 6.75
N LEU A 75 -3.45 -1.45 5.66
CA LEU A 75 -2.06 -1.32 5.28
C LEU A 75 -2.00 -0.60 3.94
N PHE A 76 -1.38 0.57 3.93
CA PHE A 76 -1.05 1.30 2.71
C PHE A 76 0.37 0.96 2.31
N ARG A 77 0.54 0.20 1.25
CA ARG A 77 1.85 -0.17 0.74
C ARG A 77 2.21 0.66 -0.47
N VAL A 78 3.30 1.40 -0.38
CA VAL A 78 3.94 2.15 -1.45
C VAL A 78 5.05 1.29 -2.06
N THR A 79 5.13 1.25 -3.38
CA THR A 79 6.02 0.38 -4.12
C THR A 79 6.83 1.17 -5.14
N LEU A 80 8.13 0.89 -5.19
CA LEU A 80 8.99 1.40 -6.26
C LEU A 80 8.62 0.76 -7.61
N PRO A 81 8.56 1.54 -8.71
CA PRO A 81 8.12 1.06 -10.01
C PRO A 81 9.25 0.26 -10.71
N VAL A 82 9.53 -0.94 -10.21
CA VAL A 82 10.59 -1.82 -10.74
C VAL A 82 10.19 -2.45 -12.08
N ASP A 83 8.96 -2.95 -12.14
CA ASP A 83 8.28 -3.36 -13.36
C ASP A 83 6.93 -2.64 -13.37
N PRO A 84 6.92 -1.38 -13.83
CA PRO A 84 5.76 -0.51 -13.68
C PRO A 84 4.51 -1.14 -14.27
N PHE A 85 3.36 -0.93 -13.66
CA PHE A 85 2.07 -1.51 -14.03
C PHE A 85 1.95 -3.03 -13.76
N PHE A 86 2.77 -3.86 -14.41
CA PHE A 86 2.60 -5.31 -14.37
C PHE A 86 2.77 -5.90 -12.99
N LYS A 87 3.69 -5.37 -12.18
CA LYS A 87 3.93 -5.87 -10.82
C LYS A 87 2.71 -5.68 -9.92
N THR A 88 2.16 -4.48 -9.87
CA THR A 88 1.02 -4.16 -9.00
C THR A 88 -0.25 -4.86 -9.47
N GLU A 89 -0.54 -4.87 -10.78
CA GLU A 89 -1.70 -5.59 -11.34
C GLU A 89 -1.61 -7.11 -11.09
N SER A 90 -0.42 -7.72 -11.28
CA SER A 90 -0.22 -9.15 -11.04
C SER A 90 -0.45 -9.52 -9.57
N GLU A 91 -0.05 -8.64 -8.64
CA GLU A 91 -0.28 -8.87 -7.22
C GLU A 91 -1.76 -8.74 -6.85
N VAL A 92 -2.45 -7.71 -7.33
CA VAL A 92 -3.91 -7.55 -7.13
C VAL A 92 -4.67 -8.75 -7.68
N ALA A 93 -4.35 -9.18 -8.90
CA ALA A 93 -4.97 -10.35 -9.53
C ALA A 93 -4.72 -11.63 -8.71
N THR A 94 -3.51 -11.82 -8.19
CA THR A 94 -3.15 -12.98 -7.37
C THR A 94 -3.92 -12.97 -6.04
N LEU A 95 -4.03 -11.83 -5.36
CA LEU A 95 -4.80 -11.69 -4.12
C LEU A 95 -6.28 -11.98 -4.35
N ALA A 96 -6.86 -11.45 -5.44
CA ALA A 96 -8.24 -11.71 -5.82
C ALA A 96 -8.50 -13.20 -6.11
N PHE A 97 -7.58 -13.87 -6.80
CA PHE A 97 -7.65 -15.31 -7.06
C PHE A 97 -7.56 -16.13 -5.77
N LEU A 98 -6.56 -15.85 -4.92
CA LEU A 98 -6.37 -16.57 -3.66
C LEU A 98 -7.56 -16.43 -2.73
N ARG A 99 -8.18 -15.25 -2.65
CA ARG A 99 -9.39 -15.05 -1.83
C ARG A 99 -10.54 -15.96 -2.24
N GLN A 100 -10.65 -16.34 -3.51
CA GLN A 100 -11.69 -17.25 -4.00
C GLN A 100 -11.35 -18.73 -3.79
N LYS A 101 -10.08 -19.07 -3.57
CA LYS A 101 -9.59 -20.45 -3.65
C LYS A 101 -8.95 -20.96 -2.36
N ALA A 102 -8.43 -20.06 -1.53
CA ALA A 102 -7.71 -20.40 -0.32
C ALA A 102 -8.64 -20.44 0.89
N SER A 103 -8.39 -21.39 1.79
CA SER A 103 -9.06 -21.51 3.09
C SER A 103 -8.42 -20.64 4.19
N ILE A 104 -7.30 -19.98 3.87
CA ILE A 104 -6.60 -19.07 4.79
C ILE A 104 -7.12 -17.62 4.62
N PRO A 105 -7.08 -16.81 5.68
CA PRO A 105 -7.37 -15.38 5.58
C PRO A 105 -6.44 -14.66 4.59
N VAL A 106 -6.99 -14.10 3.51
CA VAL A 106 -6.26 -13.34 2.48
C VAL A 106 -6.59 -11.84 2.63
N PRO A 107 -5.58 -10.94 2.61
CA PRO A 107 -5.82 -9.49 2.62
C PRO A 107 -6.77 -9.03 1.51
N GLU A 108 -7.69 -8.14 1.87
CA GLU A 108 -8.61 -7.53 0.93
C GLU A 108 -7.99 -6.30 0.28
N VAL A 109 -8.02 -6.20 -1.05
CA VAL A 109 -7.63 -4.98 -1.76
C VAL A 109 -8.81 -4.00 -1.72
N VAL A 110 -8.59 -2.85 -1.07
CA VAL A 110 -9.58 -1.76 -0.95
C VAL A 110 -9.48 -0.84 -2.16
N ALA A 111 -8.27 -0.44 -2.54
CA ALA A 111 -7.96 0.41 -3.68
C ALA A 111 -6.49 0.26 -4.06
N TRP A 112 -6.11 0.59 -5.29
CA TRP A 112 -4.72 0.58 -5.74
C TRP A 112 -4.49 1.57 -6.90
N SER A 113 -3.21 1.89 -7.15
CA SER A 113 -2.75 2.55 -8.36
C SER A 113 -1.51 1.84 -8.89
N SER A 114 -1.61 1.30 -10.10
CA SER A 114 -0.50 0.63 -10.81
C SER A 114 0.29 1.58 -11.70
N THR A 115 -0.01 2.88 -11.66
CA THR A 115 0.77 3.93 -12.33
C THR A 115 1.39 4.85 -11.29
N SER A 116 2.58 5.38 -11.57
CA SER A 116 3.18 6.48 -10.80
C SER A 116 2.61 7.85 -11.19
N ASP A 117 1.75 7.94 -12.20
CA ASP A 117 1.01 9.16 -12.54
C ASP A 117 -0.16 9.38 -11.57
N ASN A 118 0.17 9.67 -10.31
CA ASN A 118 -0.78 9.96 -9.25
C ASN A 118 -0.16 10.90 -8.21
N ALA A 119 -0.97 11.39 -7.27
CA ALA A 119 -0.55 12.35 -6.26
C ALA A 119 0.66 11.93 -5.41
N LEU A 120 0.91 10.62 -5.26
CA LEU A 120 2.04 10.08 -4.51
C LEU A 120 3.29 9.86 -5.38
N SER A 121 3.16 9.90 -6.71
CA SER A 121 4.25 9.60 -7.66
C SER A 121 4.83 8.18 -7.56
N TYR A 122 4.11 7.25 -6.94
CA TYR A 122 4.49 5.85 -6.74
C TYR A 122 3.30 4.94 -6.99
N GLU A 123 3.58 3.67 -7.28
CA GLU A 123 2.54 2.64 -7.21
C GLU A 123 2.16 2.37 -5.76
N TRP A 124 0.90 2.04 -5.51
CA TRP A 124 0.45 1.74 -4.17
C TRP A 124 -0.76 0.82 -4.15
N ILE A 125 -0.92 0.11 -3.03
CA ILE A 125 -2.09 -0.71 -2.72
C ILE A 125 -2.54 -0.39 -1.29
N LEU A 126 -3.83 -0.12 -1.13
CA LEU A 126 -4.50 -0.06 0.16
C LEU A 126 -5.18 -1.41 0.43
N LEU A 127 -4.77 -2.06 1.51
CA LEU A 127 -5.20 -3.40 1.90
C LEU A 127 -5.92 -3.36 3.24
N LYS A 128 -6.99 -4.13 3.42
CA LYS A 128 -7.50 -4.44 4.77
C LYS A 128 -6.50 -5.37 5.45
N LYS A 129 -6.03 -4.96 6.64
CA LYS A 129 -5.09 -5.75 7.43
C LYS A 129 -5.83 -6.98 7.97
N VAL A 130 -5.23 -8.14 7.76
CA VAL A 130 -5.69 -9.39 8.34
C VAL A 130 -4.88 -9.62 9.62
N GLU A 131 -5.57 -9.93 10.72
CA GLU A 131 -4.90 -10.37 11.94
C GLU A 131 -4.30 -11.75 11.68
N GLY A 132 -2.99 -11.79 11.45
CA GLY A 132 -2.21 -13.02 11.45
C GLY A 132 -1.56 -13.22 12.81
N GLU A 133 -1.61 -14.43 13.33
CA GLU A 133 -0.74 -14.84 14.43
C GLU A 133 0.62 -15.21 13.85
N SER A 134 1.68 -14.50 14.28
CA SER A 134 3.04 -14.97 14.06
C SER A 134 3.18 -16.33 14.74
N PRO A 135 3.69 -17.38 14.07
CA PRO A 135 4.07 -18.59 14.77
C PRO A 135 5.17 -18.20 15.76
N ASN A 136 4.91 -18.38 17.06
CA ASN A 136 5.97 -18.31 18.05
C ASN A 136 6.94 -19.45 17.73
N LEU A 137 8.12 -19.12 17.19
CA LEU A 137 9.25 -20.04 17.01
C LEU A 137 10.20 -19.93 18.19
#